data_AF-A0A952D4C7-F1
#
_entry.id   AF-A0A952D4C7-F1
#
_cell.length_a   1.000
_cell.length_b   1.000
_cell.length_c   1.000
_cell.angle_alpha   90.00
_cell.angle_beta   90.00
_cell.angle_gamma   90.00
#
_symmetry.space_group_name_H-M   'P 1'
#
loop_
_entity.id
_entity.type
_entity.pdbx_description
1 polymer ?
#
loop_
_entity_poly.entity_id
_entity_poly.type
_entity_poly.pdbx_seq_one_letter_code
_entity_poly.pdbx_strand_id
1 'polypeptide(L)'
;TIATGLAEPLGIKVVDGAIYVLQKQELTRLDDTNGDGIIDAYTAIANGWGVTPNFHEFAFGLLYKGGFFYATLATAIDPGGRSTRPQNPDRGKVVKISAKDGSFQMVARGLRTPNGIGFGPNGGIYITDNQGDWLPSSKVLLLQEGAFYGNRSVEPEAVAKLKETPPIVWLPQGEIGNSPSQPAPIEVGPYKGQLLHGDVTHGGLKRTFVERVDGVWQGTVFRFTQGLEAGVNRIAWGPDGALYVGGIGSTGNWGQEGKKRYGLERLAFNGKPAHEMLAVRAMTNGLEIEFTQPLPKDVGWDPTEYEVEQWRYEPTEEYGGPKVDQSALRVKSATVGGDRRKVFLEVEGMKPGHVVYVRLAAPFASESGQTIWSTEAWMTVNAIPRSRRGRVLKPPFNLDGQPSPAEVREGFVSMTPGDRLEQWASQDGGPYPSGWYAEKGELKFRPEGARGDIRTRAMYGDFDFRFEWRVGDAANSGVIYRSWDMTRPTWNTGPEYQILDDRRYFEGKLTKNSAGSNYDLEAPAFRATKPVGKWNQGRIVARGNKVEHWLNGYKIVEYEIGSPKWREQLAASKFKDMPGYATAKQGYIVLQDHGDPVSYRNLRIKRLD
;
A
#
# COMPACT_ATOMS: atom_id res chain seq x y z
N THR A 1 -32.98 14.12 21.84
CA THR A 1 -32.31 15.34 21.35
C THR A 1 -31.90 16.15 22.56
N ILE A 2 -30.65 16.61 22.63
CA ILE A 2 -30.15 17.37 23.81
C ILE A 2 -30.29 18.89 23.64
N ALA A 3 -30.27 19.39 22.40
CA ALA A 3 -30.38 20.81 22.05
C ALA A 3 -30.94 20.94 20.62
N THR A 4 -31.64 22.03 20.33
CA THR A 4 -32.16 22.38 18.98
C THR A 4 -31.82 23.83 18.63
N GLY A 5 -32.16 24.26 17.41
CA GLY A 5 -32.03 25.67 16.98
C GLY A 5 -30.62 26.13 16.58
N LEU A 6 -29.65 25.22 16.49
CA LEU A 6 -28.26 25.54 16.14
C LEU A 6 -28.08 25.64 14.61
N ALA A 7 -27.37 26.68 14.16
CA ALA A 7 -27.01 26.93 12.77
C ALA A 7 -25.71 26.22 12.39
N GLU A 8 -25.83 25.13 11.63
CA GLU A 8 -24.70 24.36 11.08
C GLU A 8 -23.65 23.98 12.15
N PRO A 9 -24.03 23.24 13.22
CA PRO A 9 -23.15 22.96 14.36
C PRO A 9 -22.06 21.94 14.02
N LEU A 10 -21.03 22.38 13.31
CA LEU A 10 -19.95 21.55 12.76
C LEU A 10 -18.73 21.43 13.66
N GLY A 11 -18.83 21.91 14.90
CA GLY A 11 -17.90 21.61 15.98
C GLY A 11 -18.57 21.55 17.35
N ILE A 12 -18.11 20.61 18.19
CA ILE A 12 -18.57 20.45 19.56
C ILE A 12 -17.38 20.12 20.48
N LYS A 13 -17.36 20.70 21.67
CA LYS A 13 -16.35 20.39 22.68
C LYS A 13 -16.91 20.53 24.09
N VAL A 14 -16.60 19.58 24.96
CA VAL A 14 -16.84 19.71 26.40
C VAL A 14 -15.57 20.22 27.08
N VAL A 15 -15.69 21.29 27.87
CA VAL A 15 -14.61 21.90 28.65
C VAL A 15 -15.15 22.18 30.04
N ASP A 16 -14.50 21.63 31.07
CA ASP A 16 -14.88 21.80 32.48
C ASP A 16 -16.38 21.53 32.76
N GLY A 17 -16.94 20.53 32.08
CA GLY A 17 -18.35 20.14 32.18
C GLY A 17 -19.32 20.92 31.30
N ALA A 18 -18.92 22.09 30.77
CA ALA A 18 -19.74 22.90 29.88
C ALA A 18 -19.60 22.43 28.41
N ILE A 19 -20.72 22.44 27.67
CA ILE A 19 -20.76 22.08 26.26
C ILE A 19 -20.63 23.35 25.42
N TYR A 20 -19.69 23.35 24.49
CA TYR A 20 -19.48 24.41 23.52
C TYR A 20 -19.76 23.90 22.12
N VAL A 21 -20.55 24.64 21.35
CA VAL A 21 -20.89 24.34 19.97
C VAL A 21 -20.41 25.48 19.08
N LEU A 22 -19.60 25.13 18.10
CA LEU A 22 -19.21 26.02 17.01
C LEU A 22 -20.30 25.98 15.94
N GLN A 23 -20.90 27.14 15.71
CA GLN A 23 -21.81 27.43 14.63
C GLN A 23 -21.09 28.26 13.56
N LYS A 24 -21.73 28.45 12.42
CA LYS A 24 -21.19 29.21 11.29
C LYS A 24 -20.69 30.62 11.69
N GLN A 25 -21.50 31.31 12.51
CA GLN A 25 -21.35 32.71 12.90
C GLN A 25 -20.85 32.92 14.33
N GLU A 26 -20.85 31.89 15.17
CA GLU A 26 -20.55 32.04 16.59
C GLU A 26 -20.06 30.77 17.28
N LEU A 27 -19.43 30.95 18.44
CA LEU A 27 -19.19 29.91 19.43
C LEU A 27 -20.21 30.09 20.56
N THR A 28 -20.96 29.05 20.87
CA THR A 28 -22.07 29.10 21.83
C THR A 28 -21.82 28.09 22.95
N ARG A 29 -21.96 28.53 24.19
CA ARG A 29 -22.03 27.64 25.36
C ARG A 29 -23.48 27.22 25.57
N LEU A 30 -23.67 25.93 25.79
CA LEU A 30 -24.95 25.31 26.10
C LEU A 30 -24.96 24.96 27.58
N ASP A 31 -25.97 25.47 28.29
CA ASP A 31 -26.17 25.25 29.72
C ASP A 31 -27.54 24.57 29.93
N ASP A 32 -27.55 23.51 30.73
CA ASP A 32 -28.77 22.92 31.31
C ASP A 32 -28.92 23.50 32.72
N THR A 33 -29.80 24.49 32.86
CA THR A 33 -29.93 25.25 34.12
C THR A 33 -30.82 24.55 35.14
N ASN A 34 -31.54 23.50 34.74
CA ASN A 34 -32.51 22.80 35.58
C ASN A 34 -32.16 21.33 35.88
N GLY A 35 -31.18 20.76 35.15
CA GLY A 35 -30.64 19.43 35.36
C GLY A 35 -31.46 18.27 34.76
N ASP A 36 -32.40 18.56 33.84
CA ASP A 36 -33.24 17.54 33.20
C ASP A 36 -32.58 16.84 32.00
N GLY A 37 -31.35 17.25 31.65
CA GLY A 37 -30.58 16.71 30.52
C GLY A 37 -30.94 17.35 29.16
N ILE A 38 -31.76 18.39 29.15
CA ILE A 38 -32.13 19.18 27.97
C ILE A 38 -31.57 20.60 28.14
N ILE A 39 -30.88 21.08 27.12
CA ILE A 39 -30.34 22.45 27.13
C ILE A 39 -31.47 23.47 27.08
N ASP A 40 -31.50 24.38 28.05
CA ASP A 40 -32.48 25.46 28.17
C ASP A 40 -31.86 26.87 28.13
N ALA A 41 -30.52 26.97 28.14
CA ALA A 41 -29.81 28.24 27.98
C ALA A 41 -28.67 28.17 26.95
N TYR A 42 -28.61 29.20 26.10
CA TYR A 42 -27.65 29.33 24.99
C TYR A 42 -26.94 30.67 25.12
N THR A 43 -25.62 30.65 25.36
CA THR A 43 -24.82 31.87 25.53
C THR A 43 -23.79 31.98 24.41
N ALA A 44 -23.92 32.99 23.56
CA ALA A 44 -22.88 33.31 22.58
C ALA A 44 -21.61 33.80 23.30
N ILE A 45 -20.55 33.02 23.22
CA ILE A 45 -19.23 33.32 23.81
C ILE A 45 -18.44 34.23 22.87
N ALA A 46 -18.49 33.96 21.57
CA ALA A 46 -17.82 34.76 20.55
C ALA A 46 -18.65 34.75 19.26
N ASN A 47 -18.90 35.91 18.66
CA ASN A 47 -19.74 36.05 17.47
C ASN A 47 -19.32 37.23 16.57
N GLY A 48 -18.06 37.69 16.71
CA GLY A 48 -17.59 38.91 16.05
C GLY A 48 -16.93 38.73 14.69
N TRP A 49 -16.77 37.49 14.19
CA TRP A 49 -16.20 37.26 12.86
C TRP A 49 -17.28 37.35 11.77
N GLY A 50 -16.89 37.86 10.61
CA GLY A 50 -17.75 38.00 9.46
C GLY A 50 -18.20 36.68 8.85
N VAL A 51 -19.46 36.66 8.39
CA VAL A 51 -20.09 35.55 7.66
C VAL A 51 -21.18 36.09 6.73
N THR A 52 -21.59 35.29 5.75
CA THR A 52 -22.65 35.58 4.78
C THR A 52 -23.71 34.47 4.78
N PRO A 53 -24.84 34.64 4.06
CA PRO A 53 -25.81 33.57 3.85
C PRO A 53 -25.34 32.42 2.94
N ASN A 54 -24.11 32.43 2.40
CA ASN A 54 -23.65 31.40 1.46
C ASN A 54 -23.68 30.00 2.08
N PHE A 55 -24.27 29.02 1.38
CA PHE A 55 -24.53 27.67 1.90
C PHE A 55 -23.28 26.82 2.21
N HIS A 56 -22.11 27.23 1.74
CA HIS A 56 -20.87 26.46 1.82
C HIS A 56 -19.79 27.15 2.69
N GLU A 57 -20.18 28.21 3.40
CA GLU A 57 -19.29 29.03 4.23
C GLU A 57 -19.24 28.49 5.69
N PHE A 58 -18.84 27.23 5.86
CA PHE A 58 -18.88 26.52 7.14
C PHE A 58 -17.81 26.94 8.16
N ALA A 59 -18.07 26.77 9.46
CA ALA A 59 -17.06 26.81 10.51
C ALA A 59 -16.80 25.39 11.03
N PHE A 60 -15.56 24.89 10.95
CA PHE A 60 -15.20 23.53 11.32
C PHE A 60 -14.38 23.49 12.61
N GLY A 61 -14.63 22.50 13.46
CA GLY A 61 -14.10 22.50 14.83
C GLY A 61 -14.60 21.33 15.68
N LEU A 62 -14.39 21.36 16.99
CA LEU A 62 -13.81 22.44 17.81
C LEU A 62 -12.70 21.86 18.68
N LEU A 63 -11.50 22.44 18.61
CA LEU A 63 -10.41 22.07 19.51
C LEU A 63 -10.36 23.01 20.70
N TYR A 64 -9.88 22.50 21.83
CA TYR A 64 -9.59 23.28 23.02
C TYR A 64 -8.19 22.94 23.53
N LYS A 65 -7.33 23.96 23.68
CA LYS A 65 -5.95 23.83 24.16
C LYS A 65 -5.53 25.09 24.90
N GLY A 66 -5.07 24.93 26.14
CA GLY A 66 -4.45 26.00 26.93
C GLY A 66 -5.34 27.23 27.16
N GLY A 67 -6.64 27.03 27.41
CA GLY A 67 -7.59 28.13 27.62
C GLY A 67 -8.14 28.75 26.33
N PHE A 68 -7.80 28.21 25.16
CA PHE A 68 -8.28 28.70 23.88
C PHE A 68 -8.99 27.61 23.09
N PHE A 69 -10.07 28.01 22.41
CA PHE A 69 -10.69 27.24 21.35
C PHE A 69 -10.04 27.54 20.00
N TYR A 70 -9.99 26.54 19.12
CA TYR A 70 -9.51 26.67 17.76
C TYR A 70 -10.51 26.09 16.76
N ALA A 71 -10.74 26.83 15.70
CA ALA A 71 -11.62 26.47 14.61
C ALA A 71 -11.09 26.98 13.26
N THR A 72 -11.60 26.43 12.17
CA THR A 72 -11.30 26.87 10.81
C THR A 72 -12.56 27.45 10.15
N LEU A 73 -12.40 28.55 9.43
CA LEU A 73 -13.48 29.27 8.76
C LEU A 73 -13.32 29.08 7.24
N ALA A 74 -14.23 28.33 6.61
CA ALA A 74 -14.19 28.05 5.17
C ALA A 74 -14.57 29.27 4.33
N THR A 75 -14.04 29.36 3.11
CA THR A 75 -14.48 30.35 2.11
C THR A 75 -15.90 30.04 1.64
N ALA A 76 -16.61 31.08 1.18
CA ALA A 76 -17.90 30.92 0.50
C ALA A 76 -17.70 30.33 -0.90
N ILE A 77 -18.54 29.36 -1.30
CA ILE A 77 -18.47 28.66 -2.58
C ILE A 77 -19.81 28.79 -3.30
N ASP A 78 -19.77 29.10 -4.61
CA ASP A 78 -20.94 29.15 -5.48
C ASP A 78 -21.31 27.72 -5.96
N PRO A 79 -22.57 27.46 -6.32
CA PRO A 79 -22.95 26.20 -6.97
C PRO A 79 -22.04 25.89 -8.16
N GLY A 80 -21.49 24.66 -8.20
CA GLY A 80 -20.48 24.26 -9.19
C GLY A 80 -19.03 24.33 -8.68
N GLY A 81 -18.79 24.83 -7.47
CA GLY A 81 -17.50 24.69 -6.78
C GLY A 81 -16.55 25.87 -6.92
N ARG A 82 -16.93 26.95 -7.61
CA ARG A 82 -16.12 28.17 -7.72
C ARG A 82 -16.20 28.98 -6.43
N SER A 83 -15.11 29.58 -5.96
CA SER A 83 -15.19 30.54 -4.85
C SER A 83 -16.05 31.75 -5.20
N THR A 84 -16.88 32.17 -4.25
CA THR A 84 -17.66 33.41 -4.32
C THR A 84 -16.72 34.62 -4.39
N ARG A 85 -17.12 35.68 -5.12
CA ARG A 85 -16.37 36.95 -5.18
C ARG A 85 -17.34 38.14 -5.02
N PRO A 86 -17.07 39.08 -4.09
CA PRO A 86 -15.99 39.08 -3.11
C PRO A 86 -16.20 38.02 -2.00
N GLN A 87 -15.11 37.63 -1.33
CA GLN A 87 -15.16 36.85 -0.09
C GLN A 87 -15.35 37.77 1.13
N ASN A 88 -15.96 37.25 2.20
CA ASN A 88 -15.89 37.93 3.49
C ASN A 88 -14.43 37.87 4.02
N PRO A 89 -13.84 38.99 4.49
CA PRO A 89 -12.44 39.04 4.90
C PRO A 89 -12.06 38.08 6.02
N ASP A 90 -12.98 37.68 6.89
CA ASP A 90 -12.67 36.80 8.03
C ASP A 90 -12.60 35.31 7.66
N ARG A 91 -12.96 34.96 6.43
CA ARG A 91 -13.01 33.57 5.95
C ARG A 91 -11.65 33.11 5.43
N GLY A 92 -11.52 31.81 5.19
CA GLY A 92 -10.26 31.17 4.77
C GLY A 92 -9.17 31.26 5.84
N LYS A 93 -9.55 31.31 7.12
CA LYS A 93 -8.69 31.59 8.26
C LYS A 93 -8.87 30.58 9.40
N VAL A 94 -7.88 30.51 10.28
CA VAL A 94 -7.96 29.80 11.55
C VAL A 94 -8.24 30.81 12.65
N VAL A 95 -9.33 30.61 13.39
CA VAL A 95 -9.71 31.45 14.51
C VAL A 95 -9.29 30.81 15.83
N LYS A 96 -8.68 31.60 16.71
CA LYS A 96 -8.30 31.24 18.09
C LYS A 96 -9.11 32.11 19.03
N ILE A 97 -9.94 31.49 19.87
CA ILE A 97 -10.94 32.16 20.72
C ILE A 97 -10.57 31.91 22.18
N SER A 98 -10.46 32.97 22.96
CA SER A 98 -10.25 32.93 24.41
C SER A 98 -11.49 32.35 25.09
N ALA A 99 -11.32 31.27 25.84
CA ALA A 99 -12.41 30.69 26.62
C ALA A 99 -12.82 31.57 27.82
N LYS A 100 -11.96 32.52 28.22
CA LYS A 100 -12.17 33.39 29.38
C LYS A 100 -13.19 34.50 29.08
N ASP A 101 -13.08 35.13 27.92
CA ASP A 101 -13.79 36.36 27.59
C ASP A 101 -14.34 36.41 26.16
N GLY A 102 -14.16 35.35 25.37
CA GLY A 102 -14.67 35.29 24.00
C GLY A 102 -13.87 36.13 22.98
N SER A 103 -12.84 36.85 23.41
CA SER A 103 -11.96 37.57 22.50
C SER A 103 -11.30 36.60 21.52
N PHE A 104 -11.15 36.97 20.25
CA PHE A 104 -10.59 36.09 19.23
C PHE A 104 -9.58 36.79 18.34
N GLN A 105 -8.76 35.97 17.68
CA GLN A 105 -7.78 36.40 16.69
C GLN A 105 -7.70 35.40 15.54
N MET A 106 -7.42 35.91 14.34
CA MET A 106 -7.12 35.08 13.17
C MET A 106 -5.64 34.75 13.16
N VAL A 107 -5.29 33.49 13.42
CA VAL A 107 -3.90 33.06 13.65
C VAL A 107 -3.22 32.48 12.42
N ALA A 108 -3.97 32.11 11.38
CA ALA A 108 -3.42 31.68 10.08
C ALA A 108 -4.46 31.94 8.97
N ARG A 109 -4.02 31.94 7.71
CA ARG A 109 -4.86 32.29 6.56
C ARG A 109 -4.54 31.47 5.31
N GLY A 110 -5.36 31.62 4.26
CA GLY A 110 -5.17 30.95 2.98
C GLY A 110 -5.70 29.52 2.95
N LEU A 111 -6.76 29.24 3.72
CA LEU A 111 -7.53 27.99 3.64
C LEU A 111 -8.72 28.16 2.69
N ARG A 112 -9.20 27.06 2.11
CA ARG A 112 -10.38 27.06 1.23
C ARG A 112 -11.60 26.43 1.91
N THR A 113 -11.64 25.09 2.00
CA THR A 113 -12.69 24.35 2.71
C THR A 113 -12.03 23.38 3.69
N PRO A 114 -11.57 23.89 4.84
CA PRO A 114 -10.82 23.13 5.83
C PRO A 114 -11.73 22.25 6.72
N ASN A 115 -12.36 21.21 6.14
CA ASN A 115 -13.35 20.37 6.83
C ASN A 115 -12.82 19.70 8.10
N GLY A 116 -11.51 19.44 8.18
CA GLY A 116 -10.90 18.84 9.36
C GLY A 116 -9.99 19.78 10.11
N ILE A 117 -10.18 19.86 11.43
CA ILE A 117 -9.20 20.37 12.39
C ILE A 117 -9.12 19.39 13.56
N GLY A 118 -7.91 19.02 13.96
CA GLY A 118 -7.68 17.93 14.91
C GLY A 118 -6.34 18.03 15.61
N PHE A 119 -6.21 17.37 16.76
CA PHE A 119 -4.88 17.11 17.30
C PHE A 119 -4.19 16.04 16.47
N GLY A 120 -2.87 16.13 16.39
CA GLY A 120 -2.03 15.07 15.86
C GLY A 120 -0.91 14.73 16.82
N PRO A 121 0.10 14.00 16.31
CA PRO A 121 1.26 13.61 17.11
C PRO A 121 1.92 14.82 17.80
N ASN A 122 2.46 14.59 19.00
CA ASN A 122 3.16 15.60 19.81
C ASN A 122 2.31 16.85 20.16
N GLY A 123 0.98 16.74 20.10
CA GLY A 123 0.07 17.83 20.48
C GLY A 123 -0.01 18.99 19.48
N GLY A 124 0.46 18.78 18.25
CA GLY A 124 0.27 19.71 17.13
C GLY A 124 -1.20 19.80 16.71
N ILE A 125 -1.60 20.95 16.16
CA ILE A 125 -2.94 21.14 15.56
C ILE A 125 -2.79 20.94 14.04
N TYR A 126 -3.50 19.96 13.51
CA TYR A 126 -3.48 19.62 12.09
C TYR A 126 -4.80 20.01 11.43
N ILE A 127 -4.72 20.42 10.17
CA ILE A 127 -5.86 20.85 9.37
C ILE A 127 -5.86 20.05 8.08
N THR A 128 -7.03 19.56 7.66
CA THR A 128 -7.24 19.01 6.32
C THR A 128 -8.04 19.99 5.50
N ASP A 129 -7.52 20.37 4.33
CA ASP A 129 -8.13 21.36 3.44
C ASP A 129 -8.45 20.77 2.08
N ASN A 130 -9.61 21.12 1.52
CA ASN A 130 -10.14 20.55 0.30
C ASN A 130 -9.80 21.42 -0.91
N GLN A 131 -9.30 20.77 -1.97
CA GLN A 131 -8.95 21.34 -3.27
C GLN A 131 -10.03 22.23 -3.89
N GLY A 132 -9.59 23.11 -4.77
CA GLY A 132 -10.40 23.92 -5.66
C GLY A 132 -9.55 25.05 -6.23
N ASP A 133 -10.14 26.23 -6.41
CA ASP A 133 -9.39 27.40 -6.86
C ASP A 133 -8.24 27.73 -5.90
N TRP A 134 -7.08 28.00 -6.48
CA TRP A 134 -5.79 28.23 -5.84
C TRP A 134 -5.26 27.11 -4.94
N LEU A 135 -6.00 26.02 -4.82
CA LEU A 135 -5.66 24.87 -3.99
C LEU A 135 -5.68 23.61 -4.87
N PRO A 136 -4.56 23.27 -5.51
CA PRO A 136 -4.54 22.35 -6.64
C PRO A 136 -4.96 20.90 -6.28
N SER A 137 -4.74 20.51 -5.04
CA SER A 137 -5.06 19.20 -4.49
C SER A 137 -5.36 19.35 -2.99
N SER A 138 -6.14 18.43 -2.44
CA SER A 138 -6.40 18.37 -0.99
C SER A 138 -5.08 18.23 -0.23
N LYS A 139 -5.01 18.71 1.01
CA LYS A 139 -3.76 18.66 1.78
C LYS A 139 -3.95 18.56 3.29
N VAL A 140 -2.94 18.03 3.96
CA VAL A 140 -2.80 18.04 5.43
C VAL A 140 -1.77 19.09 5.81
N LEU A 141 -2.13 19.96 6.74
CA LEU A 141 -1.34 21.09 7.21
C LEU A 141 -1.05 20.94 8.71
N LEU A 142 0.08 21.49 9.15
CA LEU A 142 0.35 21.74 10.56
C LEU A 142 0.14 23.24 10.82
N LEU A 143 -0.71 23.56 11.80
CA LEU A 143 -0.99 24.94 12.19
C LEU A 143 0.29 25.63 12.69
N GLN A 144 0.68 26.69 12.00
CA GLN A 144 1.73 27.63 12.39
C GLN A 144 1.11 29.04 12.47
N GLU A 145 1.31 29.73 13.60
CA GLU A 145 0.80 31.10 13.75
C GLU A 145 1.47 32.02 12.70
N GLY A 146 0.67 32.87 12.03
CA GLY A 146 1.09 33.74 10.93
C GLY A 146 1.18 33.08 9.56
N ALA A 147 0.97 31.75 9.45
CA ALA A 147 1.14 31.05 8.18
C ALA A 147 0.09 31.43 7.12
N PHE A 148 0.54 31.40 5.87
CA PHE A 148 -0.29 31.46 4.67
C PHE A 148 -0.27 30.10 3.97
N TYR A 149 -1.44 29.48 3.79
CA TYR A 149 -1.58 28.15 3.18
C TYR A 149 -2.01 28.17 1.72
N GLY A 150 -1.80 29.26 0.98
CA GLY A 150 -1.80 29.22 -0.49
C GLY A 150 -3.12 29.54 -1.20
N ASN A 151 -4.30 29.38 -0.58
CA ASN A 151 -5.55 29.84 -1.23
C ASN A 151 -5.58 31.38 -1.29
N ARG A 152 -5.85 31.95 -2.48
CA ARG A 152 -5.80 33.40 -2.73
C ARG A 152 -7.17 34.06 -2.88
N SER A 153 -8.25 33.35 -2.57
CA SER A 153 -9.62 33.82 -2.84
C SER A 153 -10.05 34.93 -1.87
N VAL A 154 -9.41 35.00 -0.69
CA VAL A 154 -9.65 36.02 0.34
C VAL A 154 -8.48 37.02 0.35
N GLU A 155 -8.79 38.31 0.22
CA GLU A 155 -7.81 39.41 0.21
C GLU A 155 -6.63 39.16 -0.78
N PRO A 156 -6.90 38.89 -2.08
CA PRO A 156 -5.89 38.44 -3.05
C PRO A 156 -4.65 39.34 -3.12
N GLU A 157 -4.82 40.66 -3.06
CA GLU A 157 -3.73 41.64 -3.10
C GLU A 157 -2.84 41.55 -1.86
N ALA A 158 -3.43 41.29 -0.68
CA ALA A 158 -2.72 41.18 0.58
C ALA A 158 -1.90 39.88 0.64
N VAL A 159 -2.43 38.79 0.10
CA VAL A 159 -1.77 37.47 0.15
C VAL A 159 -0.83 37.21 -1.03
N ALA A 160 -0.91 37.96 -2.12
CA ALA A 160 -0.09 37.77 -3.32
C ALA A 160 1.44 37.77 -3.05
N LYS A 161 1.88 38.49 -2.01
CA LYS A 161 3.30 38.60 -1.63
C LYS A 161 3.72 37.67 -0.50
N LEU A 162 2.77 36.94 0.11
CA LEU A 162 3.07 36.06 1.23
C LEU A 162 3.71 34.77 0.73
N LYS A 163 4.71 34.30 1.48
CA LYS A 163 5.32 33.00 1.25
C LYS A 163 4.36 31.90 1.70
N GLU A 164 4.00 31.00 0.80
CA GLU A 164 3.19 29.83 1.14
C GLU A 164 3.97 28.90 2.08
N THR A 165 3.28 28.44 3.12
CA THR A 165 3.74 27.38 4.01
C THR A 165 3.34 26.04 3.38
N PRO A 166 4.32 25.17 3.04
CA PRO A 166 4.03 23.92 2.37
C PRO A 166 3.23 22.97 3.28
N PRO A 167 2.40 22.08 2.70
CA PRO A 167 1.71 21.07 3.48
C PRO A 167 2.65 20.01 4.03
N ILE A 168 2.17 19.30 5.05
CA ILE A 168 2.78 18.06 5.52
C ILE A 168 2.67 17.00 4.42
N VAL A 169 1.47 16.84 3.86
CA VAL A 169 1.22 15.98 2.71
C VAL A 169 0.19 16.60 1.77
N TRP A 170 0.44 16.48 0.47
CA TRP A 170 -0.62 16.54 -0.54
C TRP A 170 -1.40 15.24 -0.56
N LEU A 171 -2.70 15.34 -0.88
CA LEU A 171 -3.63 14.23 -1.03
C LEU A 171 -4.13 14.24 -2.48
N PRO A 172 -3.44 13.53 -3.39
CA PRO A 172 -3.75 13.54 -4.81
C PRO A 172 -5.22 13.22 -5.11
N GLN A 173 -5.82 14.14 -5.85
CA GLN A 173 -7.22 14.12 -6.25
C GLN A 173 -7.52 12.89 -7.11
N GLY A 174 -8.64 12.21 -6.86
CA GLY A 174 -9.04 11.00 -7.58
C GLY A 174 -8.29 9.75 -7.14
N GLU A 175 -7.12 9.90 -6.50
CA GLU A 175 -6.26 8.79 -6.12
C GLU A 175 -6.43 8.40 -4.64
N ILE A 176 -6.25 9.35 -3.72
CA ILE A 176 -6.28 9.07 -2.27
C ILE A 176 -7.15 10.02 -1.45
N GLY A 177 -7.37 11.26 -1.91
CA GLY A 177 -8.19 12.21 -1.17
C GLY A 177 -8.84 13.26 -2.05
N ASN A 178 -10.10 13.57 -1.72
CA ASN A 178 -10.96 14.51 -2.43
C ASN A 178 -11.72 15.44 -1.48
N SER A 179 -11.97 14.99 -0.25
CA SER A 179 -12.67 15.74 0.79
C SER A 179 -12.21 15.23 2.16
N PRO A 180 -10.92 15.44 2.51
CA PRO A 180 -10.34 14.93 3.74
C PRO A 180 -11.01 15.58 4.95
N SER A 181 -11.23 14.77 5.98
CA SER A 181 -11.99 15.19 7.17
C SER A 181 -11.15 15.12 8.44
N GLN A 182 -11.80 15.27 9.60
CA GLN A 182 -11.15 15.49 10.89
C GLN A 182 -9.93 14.59 11.13
N PRO A 183 -8.74 15.18 11.39
CA PRO A 183 -7.58 14.41 11.78
C PRO A 183 -7.60 14.03 13.27
N ALA A 184 -6.95 12.93 13.63
CA ALA A 184 -6.73 12.48 15.00
C ALA A 184 -5.38 11.75 15.12
N PRO A 185 -4.72 11.76 16.29
CA PRO A 185 -3.53 10.94 16.49
C PRO A 185 -3.91 9.45 16.54
N ILE A 186 -3.03 8.56 16.09
CA ILE A 186 -3.19 7.13 16.34
C ILE A 186 -2.47 6.79 17.65
N GLU A 187 -3.20 6.17 18.58
CA GLU A 187 -2.69 5.84 19.92
C GLU A 187 -2.39 4.35 20.12
N VAL A 188 -2.68 3.52 19.12
CA VAL A 188 -2.69 2.05 19.22
C VAL A 188 -1.82 1.38 18.15
N GLY A 189 -1.33 0.18 18.47
CA GLY A 189 -0.60 -0.67 17.54
C GLY A 189 0.74 -0.08 17.07
N PRO A 190 1.32 -0.60 15.98
CA PRO A 190 2.61 -0.13 15.45
C PRO A 190 2.53 1.29 14.86
N TYR A 191 1.32 1.80 14.62
CA TYR A 191 1.07 3.11 14.02
C TYR A 191 1.03 4.25 15.06
N LYS A 192 1.24 3.93 16.34
CA LYS A 192 1.22 4.92 17.42
C LYS A 192 2.13 6.10 17.10
N GLY A 193 1.61 7.32 17.27
CA GLY A 193 2.33 8.56 16.96
C GLY A 193 2.26 8.98 15.49
N GLN A 194 1.41 8.34 14.68
CA GLN A 194 1.05 8.82 13.35
C GLN A 194 -0.30 9.53 13.36
N LEU A 195 -0.66 10.16 12.25
CA LEU A 195 -1.95 10.83 12.07
C LEU A 195 -2.93 9.92 11.33
N LEU A 196 -4.20 10.00 11.68
CA LEU A 196 -5.33 9.36 11.01
C LEU A 196 -6.29 10.45 10.54
N HIS A 197 -6.87 10.29 9.35
CA HIS A 197 -7.94 11.17 8.90
C HIS A 197 -8.92 10.43 7.97
N GLY A 198 -10.15 10.90 7.94
CA GLY A 198 -11.17 10.39 7.03
C GLY A 198 -11.12 11.07 5.65
N ASP A 199 -12.03 10.63 4.78
CA ASP A 199 -12.43 11.37 3.57
C ASP A 199 -13.92 11.12 3.30
N VAL A 200 -14.65 12.17 2.94
CA VAL A 200 -16.08 12.09 2.65
C VAL A 200 -16.34 11.44 1.28
N THR A 201 -15.50 11.71 0.28
CA THR A 201 -15.69 11.27 -1.10
C THR A 201 -15.05 9.90 -1.35
N HIS A 202 -13.77 9.72 -1.02
CA HIS A 202 -13.07 8.43 -1.18
C HIS A 202 -13.43 7.41 -0.10
N GLY A 203 -14.06 7.84 1.00
CA GLY A 203 -14.46 6.97 2.11
C GLY A 203 -13.29 6.35 2.86
N GLY A 204 -13.59 5.61 3.94
CA GLY A 204 -12.54 4.95 4.72
C GLY A 204 -11.60 5.92 5.44
N LEU A 205 -10.53 5.38 6.02
CA LEU A 205 -9.51 6.12 6.76
C LEU A 205 -8.17 6.08 6.02
N LYS A 206 -7.40 7.16 6.14
CA LYS A 206 -6.02 7.29 5.67
C LYS A 206 -5.10 7.54 6.85
N ARG A 207 -3.87 7.05 6.73
CA ARG A 207 -2.82 7.28 7.71
C ARG A 207 -1.77 8.20 7.12
N THR A 208 -1.27 9.13 7.92
CA THR A 208 -0.16 10.01 7.56
C THR A 208 0.99 9.80 8.54
N PHE A 209 2.12 9.33 8.01
CA PHE A 209 3.40 9.39 8.69
C PHE A 209 3.96 10.81 8.54
N VAL A 210 4.37 11.42 9.65
CA VAL A 210 4.90 12.80 9.67
C VAL A 210 6.36 12.76 10.11
N GLU A 211 7.23 13.46 9.37
CA GLU A 211 8.63 13.62 9.73
C GLU A 211 9.08 15.08 9.65
N ARG A 212 10.19 15.37 10.33
CA ARG A 212 10.88 16.65 10.25
C ARG A 212 12.27 16.43 9.65
N VAL A 213 12.50 17.04 8.49
CA VAL A 213 13.75 16.93 7.72
C VAL A 213 14.40 18.30 7.66
N ASP A 214 15.59 18.42 8.25
CA ASP A 214 16.38 19.67 8.30
C ASP A 214 15.53 20.88 8.74
N GLY A 215 14.67 20.66 9.74
CA GLY A 215 13.78 21.69 10.31
C GLY A 215 12.44 21.85 9.61
N VAL A 216 12.26 21.29 8.41
CA VAL A 216 11.04 21.38 7.58
C VAL A 216 10.14 20.18 7.83
N TRP A 217 8.84 20.43 7.98
CA TRP A 217 7.86 19.36 8.14
C TRP A 217 7.42 18.80 6.80
N GLN A 218 7.26 17.48 6.73
CA GLN A 218 6.75 16.76 5.58
C GLN A 218 6.20 15.40 6.01
N GLY A 219 5.70 14.60 5.08
CA GLY A 219 5.15 13.30 5.43
C GLY A 219 4.81 12.42 4.25
N THR A 220 4.19 11.29 4.57
CA THR A 220 3.68 10.33 3.59
C THR A 220 2.29 9.89 4.00
N VAL A 221 1.37 9.88 3.04
CA VAL A 221 0.02 9.36 3.23
C VAL A 221 -0.12 7.97 2.63
N PHE A 222 -0.89 7.12 3.33
CA PHE A 222 -1.18 5.74 2.99
C PHE A 222 -2.68 5.50 3.03
N ARG A 223 -3.16 4.59 2.19
CA ARG A 223 -4.48 3.97 2.42
C ARG A 223 -4.40 3.17 3.72
N PHE A 224 -5.49 3.13 4.50
CA PHE A 224 -5.47 2.43 5.78
C PHE A 224 -6.71 1.56 6.00
N THR A 225 -7.89 2.13 6.21
CA THR A 225 -9.13 1.34 6.38
C THR A 225 -10.06 1.58 5.21
N GLN A 226 -10.59 0.51 4.61
CA GLN A 226 -11.62 0.55 3.57
C GLN A 226 -12.87 -0.19 4.07
N GLY A 227 -14.02 0.04 3.42
CA GLY A 227 -15.26 -0.68 3.73
C GLY A 227 -16.15 -0.08 4.82
N LEU A 228 -15.89 1.15 5.26
CA LEU A 228 -16.83 1.90 6.11
C LEU A 228 -18.15 2.19 5.38
N GLU A 229 -19.25 2.28 6.14
CA GLU A 229 -20.61 2.29 5.61
C GLU A 229 -21.04 3.64 5.00
N ALA A 230 -20.31 4.71 5.29
CA ALA A 230 -20.55 6.06 4.78
C ALA A 230 -19.23 6.84 4.58
N GLY A 231 -19.31 8.03 3.99
CA GLY A 231 -18.18 8.95 3.87
C GLY A 231 -17.77 9.50 5.23
N VAL A 232 -16.48 9.49 5.55
CA VAL A 232 -16.03 9.83 6.92
C VAL A 232 -15.96 11.33 7.08
N ASN A 233 -16.75 11.90 7.98
CA ASN A 233 -16.75 13.33 8.27
C ASN A 233 -16.07 13.69 9.61
N ARG A 234 -16.24 12.85 10.64
CA ARG A 234 -15.70 13.09 11.98
C ARG A 234 -15.14 11.82 12.54
N ILE A 235 -14.03 11.92 13.27
CA ILE A 235 -13.46 10.82 14.04
C ILE A 235 -13.08 11.31 15.43
N ALA A 236 -13.26 10.46 16.43
CA ALA A 236 -12.88 10.75 17.80
C ALA A 236 -12.53 9.47 18.55
N TRP A 237 -11.49 9.51 19.38
CA TRP A 237 -11.21 8.43 20.32
C TRP A 237 -12.16 8.54 21.51
N GLY A 238 -12.85 7.43 21.81
CA GLY A 238 -13.71 7.31 22.97
C GLY A 238 -12.93 6.98 24.24
N PRO A 239 -13.56 7.15 25.42
CA PRO A 239 -12.96 6.79 26.70
C PRO A 239 -12.71 5.28 26.87
N ASP A 240 -13.37 4.45 26.05
CA ASP A 240 -13.17 3.00 25.97
C ASP A 240 -11.94 2.61 25.11
N GLY A 241 -11.22 3.59 24.57
CA GLY A 241 -10.06 3.38 23.70
C GLY A 241 -10.41 2.98 22.26
N ALA A 242 -11.70 2.98 21.88
CA ALA A 242 -12.13 2.75 20.51
C ALA A 242 -12.17 4.05 19.70
N LEU A 243 -12.04 3.93 18.39
CA LEU A 243 -12.25 5.03 17.46
C LEU A 243 -13.71 5.06 17.03
N TYR A 244 -14.38 6.17 17.27
CA TYR A 244 -15.73 6.45 16.77
C TYR A 244 -15.63 7.22 15.47
N VAL A 245 -16.39 6.79 14.47
CA VAL A 245 -16.37 7.33 13.11
C VAL A 245 -17.77 7.77 12.73
N GLY A 246 -17.95 9.08 12.62
CA GLY A 246 -19.17 9.73 12.15
C GLY A 246 -19.16 9.86 10.63
N GLY A 247 -20.11 9.18 9.99
CA GLY A 247 -20.28 9.12 8.56
C GLY A 247 -21.39 10.04 8.04
N ILE A 248 -21.18 10.61 6.87
CA ILE A 248 -22.14 11.38 6.08
C ILE A 248 -22.14 10.89 4.63
N GLY A 249 -23.24 11.09 3.92
CA GLY A 249 -23.33 10.89 2.49
C GLY A 249 -24.26 11.91 1.85
N SER A 250 -23.92 12.32 0.64
CA SER A 250 -24.70 13.25 -0.17
C SER A 250 -24.90 12.68 -1.58
N THR A 251 -25.56 13.44 -2.45
CA THR A 251 -25.46 13.24 -3.91
C THR A 251 -24.25 14.01 -4.47
N GLY A 252 -23.90 13.76 -5.73
CA GLY A 252 -22.82 14.47 -6.42
C GLY A 252 -21.43 14.18 -5.86
N ASN A 253 -20.57 15.20 -5.78
CA ASN A 253 -19.13 15.07 -5.47
C ASN A 253 -18.82 14.58 -4.04
N TRP A 254 -19.81 14.54 -3.15
CA TRP A 254 -19.71 13.97 -1.79
C TRP A 254 -20.56 12.69 -1.62
N GLY A 255 -21.00 12.11 -2.73
CA GLY A 255 -21.70 10.83 -2.74
C GLY A 255 -20.75 9.66 -2.86
N GLN A 256 -21.07 8.58 -2.15
CA GLN A 256 -20.51 7.26 -2.39
C GLN A 256 -21.64 6.34 -2.82
N GLU A 257 -21.58 5.89 -4.06
CA GLU A 257 -22.59 4.99 -4.61
C GLU A 257 -22.66 3.69 -3.78
N GLY A 258 -23.87 3.22 -3.52
CA GLY A 258 -24.11 2.01 -2.72
C GLY A 258 -23.86 2.16 -1.21
N LYS A 259 -23.57 3.36 -0.69
CA LYS A 259 -23.31 3.60 0.74
C LYS A 259 -24.43 4.34 1.45
N LYS A 260 -24.40 4.28 2.80
CA LYS A 260 -25.38 4.97 3.65
C LYS A 260 -25.17 6.49 3.57
N ARG A 261 -26.26 7.24 3.75
CA ARG A 261 -26.25 8.72 3.80
C ARG A 261 -25.82 9.28 5.15
N TYR A 262 -25.75 8.45 6.19
CA TYR A 262 -25.26 8.78 7.51
C TYR A 262 -24.85 7.48 8.23
N GLY A 263 -23.99 7.57 9.23
CA GLY A 263 -23.58 6.41 10.03
C GLY A 263 -22.77 6.80 11.25
N LEU A 264 -22.77 5.92 12.26
CA LEU A 264 -21.84 5.99 13.38
C LEU A 264 -21.25 4.59 13.58
N GLU A 265 -19.95 4.47 13.37
CA GLU A 265 -19.22 3.21 13.49
C GLU A 265 -18.22 3.29 14.64
N ARG A 266 -17.98 2.16 15.31
CA ARG A 266 -17.01 2.03 16.40
C ARG A 266 -15.97 0.99 16.03
N LEU A 267 -14.70 1.38 15.98
CA LEU A 267 -13.56 0.53 15.64
C LEU A 267 -12.65 0.34 16.85
N ALA A 268 -12.47 -0.91 17.27
CA ALA A 268 -11.50 -1.26 18.30
C ALA A 268 -10.32 -2.00 17.67
N PHE A 269 -9.09 -1.66 18.08
CA PHE A 269 -7.91 -2.38 17.63
C PHE A 269 -7.90 -3.80 18.20
N ASN A 270 -7.79 -4.79 17.33
CA ASN A 270 -7.87 -6.22 17.68
C ASN A 270 -6.53 -6.84 18.14
N GLY A 271 -5.47 -6.04 18.27
CA GLY A 271 -4.13 -6.50 18.65
C GLY A 271 -3.32 -7.17 17.54
N LYS A 272 -3.85 -7.27 16.31
CA LYS A 272 -3.21 -7.95 15.18
C LYS A 272 -2.95 -6.96 14.05
N PRO A 273 -1.75 -6.35 13.98
CA PRO A 273 -1.45 -5.39 12.92
C PRO A 273 -1.35 -6.06 11.55
N ALA A 274 -1.85 -5.37 10.52
CA ALA A 274 -1.69 -5.81 9.13
C ALA A 274 -0.22 -5.70 8.68
N HIS A 275 0.18 -6.47 7.68
CA HIS A 275 1.44 -6.24 6.98
C HIS A 275 1.30 -5.03 6.04
N GLU A 276 2.06 -3.97 6.32
CA GLU A 276 1.92 -2.67 5.66
C GLU A 276 3.25 -1.91 5.62
N MET A 277 3.35 -0.91 4.73
CA MET A 277 4.36 0.15 4.84
C MET A 277 4.06 1.02 6.05
N LEU A 278 4.79 0.85 7.16
CA LEU A 278 4.68 1.66 8.37
C LEU A 278 5.12 3.12 8.14
N ALA A 279 6.18 3.34 7.37
CA ALA A 279 6.67 4.68 7.05
C ALA A 279 7.41 4.68 5.71
N VAL A 280 7.41 5.82 5.03
CA VAL A 280 8.31 6.11 3.91
C VAL A 280 9.02 7.40 4.26
N ARG A 281 10.35 7.40 4.15
CA ARG A 281 11.21 8.51 4.57
C ARG A 281 12.07 8.98 3.42
N ALA A 282 12.24 10.29 3.32
CA ALA A 282 13.26 10.84 2.44
C ALA A 282 14.66 10.49 2.99
N MET A 283 15.56 10.14 2.07
CA MET A 283 16.97 9.87 2.31
C MET A 283 17.80 10.74 1.36
N THR A 284 19.07 10.99 1.68
CA THR A 284 19.94 11.87 0.88
C THR A 284 20.10 11.39 -0.58
N ASN A 285 20.06 10.07 -0.80
CA ASN A 285 20.24 9.42 -2.10
C ASN A 285 19.05 8.52 -2.48
N GLY A 286 17.85 8.80 -1.98
CA GLY A 286 16.65 8.04 -2.32
C GLY A 286 15.59 8.08 -1.23
N LEU A 287 14.99 6.94 -0.94
CA LEU A 287 13.95 6.81 0.10
C LEU A 287 14.05 5.48 0.85
N GLU A 288 13.57 5.45 2.09
CA GLU A 288 13.48 4.22 2.90
C GLU A 288 12.01 3.89 3.16
N ILE A 289 11.61 2.67 2.86
CA ILE A 289 10.31 2.08 3.21
C ILE A 289 10.51 1.22 4.45
N GLU A 290 9.76 1.49 5.51
CA GLU A 290 9.67 0.64 6.70
C GLU A 290 8.35 -0.11 6.69
N PHE A 291 8.37 -1.40 7.03
CA PHE A 291 7.24 -2.32 7.08
C PHE A 291 6.88 -2.68 8.53
N THR A 292 5.61 -2.96 8.79
CA THR A 292 5.12 -3.40 10.10
C THR A 292 5.62 -4.79 10.50
N GLN A 293 6.01 -5.62 9.52
CA GLN A 293 6.52 -6.98 9.69
C GLN A 293 7.74 -7.22 8.79
N PRO A 294 8.65 -8.13 9.18
CA PRO A 294 9.82 -8.45 8.37
C PRO A 294 9.42 -9.10 7.04
N LEU A 295 10.18 -8.83 5.97
CA LEU A 295 10.05 -9.45 4.65
C LEU A 295 10.76 -10.83 4.61
N PRO A 296 10.31 -11.81 3.81
CA PRO A 296 11.02 -13.08 3.56
C PRO A 296 12.40 -12.86 2.94
N LYS A 297 13.38 -13.77 3.17
CA LYS A 297 14.82 -13.64 2.82
C LYS A 297 15.09 -13.10 1.40
N ASP A 298 14.28 -13.50 0.45
CA ASP A 298 14.35 -13.26 -0.99
C ASP A 298 13.51 -12.09 -1.51
N VAL A 299 12.67 -11.48 -0.66
CA VAL A 299 11.78 -10.37 -1.06
C VAL A 299 12.42 -9.01 -0.81
N GLY A 300 12.13 -8.06 -1.71
CA GLY A 300 12.41 -6.64 -1.55
C GLY A 300 13.77 -6.16 -2.05
N TRP A 301 14.55 -7.05 -2.65
CA TRP A 301 15.89 -6.76 -3.18
C TRP A 301 15.91 -6.33 -4.65
N ASP A 302 14.84 -6.62 -5.41
CA ASP A 302 14.79 -6.33 -6.84
C ASP A 302 14.27 -4.90 -7.06
N PRO A 303 15.09 -3.98 -7.60
CA PRO A 303 14.67 -2.60 -7.85
C PRO A 303 13.51 -2.48 -8.86
N THR A 304 13.26 -3.51 -9.68
CA THR A 304 12.14 -3.52 -10.65
C THR A 304 10.79 -3.79 -10.00
N GLU A 305 10.77 -4.18 -8.71
CA GLU A 305 9.53 -4.36 -7.93
C GLU A 305 8.99 -3.05 -7.35
N TYR A 306 9.66 -1.93 -7.63
CA TYR A 306 9.31 -0.60 -7.13
C TYR A 306 9.12 0.37 -8.29
N GLU A 307 7.90 0.86 -8.44
CA GLU A 307 7.58 1.96 -9.33
C GLU A 307 7.64 3.27 -8.53
N VAL A 308 8.42 4.24 -9.01
CA VAL A 308 8.55 5.55 -8.36
C VAL A 308 8.30 6.64 -9.39
N GLU A 309 7.44 7.57 -9.05
CA GLU A 309 7.14 8.77 -9.86
C GLU A 309 7.21 10.01 -9.00
N GLN A 310 7.43 11.16 -9.62
CA GLN A 310 7.29 12.44 -8.93
C GLN A 310 6.58 13.48 -9.80
N TRP A 311 5.95 14.46 -9.16
CA TRP A 311 5.38 15.66 -9.79
C TRP A 311 5.32 16.79 -8.77
N ARG A 312 5.08 18.01 -9.22
CA ARG A 312 4.65 19.11 -8.35
C ARG A 312 3.25 19.58 -8.74
N TYR A 313 2.66 20.39 -7.89
CA TYR A 313 1.39 21.05 -8.18
C TYR A 313 1.61 22.52 -8.52
N GLU A 314 0.75 23.04 -9.38
CA GLU A 314 0.70 24.46 -9.73
C GLU A 314 -0.67 25.04 -9.35
N PRO A 315 -0.74 26.02 -8.42
CA PRO A 315 -1.99 26.70 -8.08
C PRO A 315 -2.52 27.54 -9.24
N THR A 316 -3.79 27.38 -9.58
CA THR A 316 -4.48 28.14 -10.63
C THR A 316 -5.78 28.74 -10.09
N GLU A 317 -6.41 29.69 -10.79
CA GLU A 317 -7.75 30.18 -10.44
C GLU A 317 -8.86 29.15 -10.74
N GLU A 318 -8.56 28.19 -11.59
CA GLU A 318 -9.47 27.12 -11.96
C GLU A 318 -9.64 26.10 -10.83
N TYR A 319 -10.71 25.31 -10.89
CA TYR A 319 -10.96 24.30 -9.88
C TYR A 319 -9.91 23.18 -9.91
N GLY A 320 -9.13 23.05 -8.83
CA GLY A 320 -8.03 22.11 -8.75
C GLY A 320 -6.84 22.57 -9.58
N GLY A 321 -5.80 21.74 -9.68
CA GLY A 321 -4.63 22.11 -10.46
C GLY A 321 -3.93 20.89 -11.05
N PRO A 322 -3.21 21.10 -12.17
CA PRO A 322 -2.54 20.01 -12.85
C PRO A 322 -1.39 19.46 -12.01
N LYS A 323 -1.13 18.16 -12.17
CA LYS A 323 0.20 17.61 -11.91
C LYS A 323 1.11 18.12 -13.02
N VAL A 324 2.17 18.83 -12.67
CA VAL A 324 3.17 19.33 -13.63
C VAL A 324 4.53 18.71 -13.32
N ASP A 325 5.40 18.69 -14.33
CA ASP A 325 6.73 18.06 -14.25
C ASP A 325 6.67 16.57 -13.83
N GLN A 326 5.58 15.86 -14.19
CA GLN A 326 5.42 14.46 -13.86
C GLN A 326 6.48 13.61 -14.59
N SER A 327 7.20 12.79 -13.83
CA SER A 327 8.28 11.95 -14.36
C SER A 327 8.46 10.68 -13.54
N ALA A 328 8.76 9.57 -14.22
CA ALA A 328 9.20 8.35 -13.57
C ALA A 328 10.64 8.50 -13.06
N LEU A 329 10.92 8.02 -11.85
CA LEU A 329 12.23 7.99 -11.25
C LEU A 329 12.80 6.57 -11.29
N ARG A 330 14.02 6.43 -11.78
CA ARG A 330 14.70 5.13 -11.83
C ARG A 330 15.15 4.71 -10.44
N VAL A 331 14.67 3.55 -9.99
CA VAL A 331 15.23 2.85 -8.83
C VAL A 331 16.50 2.12 -9.27
N LYS A 332 17.65 2.55 -8.74
CA LYS A 332 18.96 1.97 -9.10
C LYS A 332 19.23 0.65 -8.39
N SER A 333 18.90 0.62 -7.11
CA SER A 333 19.11 -0.53 -6.24
C SER A 333 18.06 -0.54 -5.12
N ALA A 334 17.76 -1.73 -4.62
CA ALA A 334 16.94 -1.91 -3.42
C ALA A 334 17.77 -2.70 -2.39
N THR A 335 17.83 -2.20 -1.17
CA THR A 335 18.62 -2.78 -0.08
C THR A 335 17.71 -3.11 1.09
N VAL A 336 17.61 -4.38 1.44
CA VAL A 336 16.86 -4.82 2.62
C VAL A 336 17.75 -4.72 3.87
N GLY A 337 17.23 -4.07 4.91
CA GLY A 337 17.88 -3.92 6.21
C GLY A 337 18.01 -5.25 6.97
N GLY A 338 18.87 -5.27 8.00
CA GLY A 338 19.15 -6.49 8.77
C GLY A 338 17.96 -7.07 9.52
N ASP A 339 17.06 -6.22 10.01
CA ASP A 339 15.78 -6.62 10.64
C ASP A 339 14.71 -7.02 9.62
N ARG A 340 15.02 -6.89 8.32
CA ARG A 340 14.14 -7.15 7.17
C ARG A 340 12.84 -6.35 7.18
N ARG A 341 12.72 -5.34 8.03
CA ARG A 341 11.57 -4.43 8.09
C ARG A 341 11.81 -3.17 7.29
N LYS A 342 13.02 -2.96 6.77
CA LYS A 342 13.35 -1.76 6.01
C LYS A 342 13.87 -2.12 4.64
N VAL A 343 13.43 -1.37 3.63
CA VAL A 343 14.01 -1.38 2.29
C VAL A 343 14.44 0.05 1.97
N PHE A 344 15.72 0.24 1.74
CA PHE A 344 16.25 1.45 1.14
C PHE A 344 16.22 1.33 -0.38
N LEU A 345 15.59 2.28 -1.05
CA LEU A 345 15.61 2.45 -2.50
C LEU A 345 16.58 3.57 -2.85
N GLU A 346 17.63 3.26 -3.62
CA GLU A 346 18.47 4.27 -4.23
C GLU A 346 17.75 4.85 -5.44
N VAL A 347 17.31 6.11 -5.32
CA VAL A 347 16.51 6.79 -6.34
C VAL A 347 17.21 8.09 -6.71
N GLU A 348 17.46 8.29 -8.01
CA GLU A 348 18.04 9.52 -8.51
C GLU A 348 16.97 10.52 -8.95
N GLY A 349 17.30 11.81 -8.82
CA GLY A 349 16.47 12.88 -9.38
C GLY A 349 15.25 13.27 -8.55
N MET A 350 15.13 12.78 -7.31
CA MET A 350 14.13 13.25 -6.35
C MET A 350 14.34 14.75 -6.07
N LYS A 351 13.27 15.55 -6.12
CA LYS A 351 13.32 17.01 -5.97
C LYS A 351 12.51 17.50 -4.77
N PRO A 352 12.99 18.51 -4.02
CA PRO A 352 12.14 19.27 -3.10
C PRO A 352 10.95 19.93 -3.82
N GLY A 353 9.87 20.18 -3.09
CA GLY A 353 8.62 20.75 -3.62
C GLY A 353 7.78 19.78 -4.46
N HIS A 354 8.15 18.50 -4.50
CA HIS A 354 7.43 17.47 -5.27
C HIS A 354 6.70 16.49 -4.35
N VAL A 355 5.65 15.89 -4.87
CA VAL A 355 5.10 14.62 -4.39
C VAL A 355 5.88 13.50 -5.07
N VAL A 356 6.35 12.53 -4.29
CA VAL A 356 6.94 11.28 -4.74
C VAL A 356 5.97 10.16 -4.44
N TYR A 357 5.47 9.53 -5.50
CA TYR A 357 4.63 8.35 -5.44
C TYR A 357 5.51 7.10 -5.47
N VAL A 358 5.21 6.15 -4.61
CA VAL A 358 5.85 4.84 -4.56
C VAL A 358 4.78 3.77 -4.66
N ARG A 359 4.95 2.85 -5.60
CA ARG A 359 4.13 1.65 -5.73
C ARG A 359 4.98 0.39 -5.67
N LEU A 360 4.56 -0.52 -4.81
CA LEU A 360 5.06 -1.89 -4.78
C LEU A 360 4.39 -2.67 -5.93
N ALA A 361 5.16 -3.00 -6.96
CA ALA A 361 4.67 -3.65 -8.18
C ALA A 361 4.61 -5.17 -8.08
N ALA A 362 5.24 -5.75 -7.05
CA ALA A 362 5.20 -7.18 -6.73
C ALA A 362 4.24 -7.47 -5.56
N PRO A 363 3.75 -8.72 -5.39
CA PRO A 363 2.99 -9.12 -4.23
C PRO A 363 3.92 -9.27 -3.02
N PHE A 364 4.18 -8.16 -2.31
CA PHE A 364 4.93 -8.19 -1.04
C PHE A 364 4.13 -8.95 0.02
N ALA A 365 4.78 -9.90 0.67
CA ALA A 365 4.32 -10.46 1.93
C ALA A 365 5.36 -10.34 3.02
N SER A 366 4.89 -10.50 4.24
CA SER A 366 5.73 -10.71 5.40
C SER A 366 6.30 -12.12 5.44
N GLU A 367 7.32 -12.32 6.27
CA GLU A 367 7.90 -13.62 6.61
C GLU A 367 6.84 -14.61 7.16
N SER A 368 5.77 -14.10 7.76
CA SER A 368 4.62 -14.89 8.24
C SER A 368 3.58 -15.21 7.16
N GLY A 369 3.81 -14.78 5.91
CA GLY A 369 2.93 -15.03 4.77
C GLY A 369 1.75 -14.07 4.65
N GLN A 370 1.70 -12.98 5.43
CA GLN A 370 0.62 -12.00 5.30
C GLN A 370 0.87 -11.09 4.10
N THR A 371 -0.12 -10.97 3.22
CA THR A 371 -0.06 -10.08 2.07
C THR A 371 -0.08 -8.62 2.51
N ILE A 372 0.65 -7.78 1.77
CA ILE A 372 0.66 -6.35 2.04
C ILE A 372 -0.72 -5.74 1.80
N TRP A 373 -1.18 -4.93 2.75
CA TRP A 373 -2.53 -4.37 2.70
C TRP A 373 -2.67 -3.21 1.70
N SER A 374 -1.67 -2.33 1.63
CA SER A 374 -1.61 -1.26 0.63
C SER A 374 -0.23 -1.19 0.01
N THR A 375 -0.21 -1.15 -1.32
CA THR A 375 1.01 -1.12 -2.13
C THR A 375 1.44 0.30 -2.50
N GLU A 376 0.70 1.32 -2.09
CA GLU A 376 0.88 2.69 -2.56
C GLU A 376 1.19 3.66 -1.42
N ALA A 377 2.07 4.62 -1.68
CA ALA A 377 2.41 5.69 -0.77
C ALA A 377 2.66 7.00 -1.54
N TRP A 378 2.18 8.12 -0.99
CA TRP A 378 2.41 9.46 -1.56
C TRP A 378 3.17 10.30 -0.54
N MET A 379 4.46 10.49 -0.78
CA MET A 379 5.36 11.28 0.05
C MET A 379 5.43 12.70 -0.48
N THR A 380 5.17 13.70 0.36
CA THR A 380 5.50 15.09 0.01
C THR A 380 6.93 15.37 0.44
N VAL A 381 7.78 15.82 -0.48
CA VAL A 381 9.20 16.09 -0.23
C VAL A 381 9.39 17.60 -0.20
N ASN A 382 9.31 18.20 1.00
CA ASN A 382 9.60 19.62 1.17
C ASN A 382 11.11 19.88 1.32
N ALA A 383 11.84 18.90 1.86
CA ALA A 383 13.29 18.90 1.98
C ALA A 383 13.87 17.49 1.78
N ILE A 384 15.12 17.44 1.30
CA ILE A 384 15.92 16.20 1.23
C ILE A 384 16.96 16.28 2.34
N PRO A 385 17.07 15.28 3.23
CA PRO A 385 17.98 15.35 4.36
C PRO A 385 19.44 15.39 3.90
N ARG A 386 20.25 16.27 4.51
CA ARG A 386 21.70 16.36 4.22
C ARG A 386 22.52 15.22 4.80
N SER A 387 22.10 14.66 5.92
CA SER A 387 22.92 13.72 6.72
C SER A 387 22.37 12.28 6.77
N ARG A 388 21.23 12.01 6.14
CA ARG A 388 20.55 10.71 6.20
C ARG A 388 20.75 9.92 4.90
N ARG A 389 21.98 9.51 4.61
CA ARG A 389 22.32 8.73 3.41
C ARG A 389 21.98 7.24 3.61
N GLY A 390 21.26 6.66 2.65
CA GLY A 390 20.97 5.23 2.63
C GLY A 390 22.15 4.41 2.16
N ARG A 391 22.29 3.20 2.72
CA ARG A 391 23.37 2.27 2.40
C ARG A 391 22.94 1.35 1.26
N VAL A 392 23.79 1.23 0.25
CA VAL A 392 23.61 0.27 -0.85
C VAL A 392 24.33 -1.03 -0.48
N LEU A 393 23.59 -2.13 -0.46
CA LEU A 393 24.11 -3.48 -0.28
C LEU A 393 23.81 -4.31 -1.52
N LYS A 394 24.68 -5.28 -1.81
CA LYS A 394 24.37 -6.31 -2.80
C LYS A 394 23.35 -7.29 -2.21
N PRO A 395 22.40 -7.80 -3.02
CA PRO A 395 21.53 -8.87 -2.58
C PRO A 395 22.36 -10.11 -2.17
N PRO A 396 21.89 -10.88 -1.18
CA PRO A 396 22.59 -12.09 -0.71
C PRO A 396 22.47 -13.26 -1.70
N PHE A 397 21.74 -13.10 -2.78
CA PHE A 397 21.56 -14.03 -3.90
C PHE A 397 21.83 -13.26 -5.21
N ASN A 398 22.21 -13.95 -6.28
CA ASN A 398 22.33 -13.29 -7.57
C ASN A 398 20.93 -13.12 -8.18
N LEU A 399 20.61 -11.90 -8.60
CA LEU A 399 19.41 -11.65 -9.41
C LEU A 399 19.59 -12.16 -10.85
N ASP A 400 20.84 -12.39 -11.27
CA ASP A 400 21.23 -12.83 -12.62
C ASP A 400 21.28 -14.38 -12.77
N GLY A 401 20.88 -15.12 -11.74
CA GLY A 401 20.66 -16.57 -11.84
C GLY A 401 21.80 -17.52 -11.58
N GLN A 402 23.00 -17.00 -11.33
CA GLN A 402 24.05 -17.80 -10.72
C GLN A 402 23.83 -17.89 -9.21
N PRO A 403 24.16 -18.99 -8.53
CA PRO A 403 24.16 -18.99 -7.07
C PRO A 403 25.13 -17.91 -6.56
N SER A 404 24.74 -17.13 -5.55
CA SER A 404 25.66 -16.18 -4.92
C SER A 404 26.82 -16.89 -4.22
N PRO A 405 27.92 -16.19 -3.87
CA PRO A 405 28.99 -16.80 -3.07
C PRO A 405 28.48 -17.44 -1.76
N ALA A 406 27.40 -16.93 -1.17
CA ALA A 406 26.78 -17.54 0.00
C ALA A 406 26.03 -18.83 -0.38
N GLU A 407 25.22 -18.80 -1.43
CA GLU A 407 24.51 -20.00 -1.92
C GLU A 407 25.49 -21.09 -2.37
N VAL A 408 26.62 -20.73 -3.00
CA VAL A 408 27.70 -21.66 -3.37
C VAL A 408 28.32 -22.30 -2.11
N ARG A 409 28.61 -21.50 -1.07
CA ARG A 409 29.07 -22.04 0.22
C ARG A 409 28.01 -22.92 0.90
N GLU A 410 26.73 -22.62 0.68
CA GLU A 410 25.62 -23.44 1.14
C GLU A 410 25.42 -24.70 0.27
N GLY A 411 26.19 -24.91 -0.80
CA GLY A 411 26.15 -26.12 -1.64
C GLY A 411 25.20 -26.06 -2.85
N PHE A 412 24.71 -24.88 -3.23
CA PHE A 412 23.95 -24.73 -4.48
C PHE A 412 24.85 -24.80 -5.71
N VAL A 413 24.40 -25.56 -6.70
CA VAL A 413 24.98 -25.67 -8.03
C VAL A 413 24.06 -24.98 -9.03
N SER A 414 24.64 -24.14 -9.89
CA SER A 414 23.92 -23.51 -10.99
C SER A 414 23.49 -24.54 -12.02
N MET A 415 22.23 -24.49 -12.43
CA MET A 415 21.67 -25.23 -13.56
C MET A 415 21.18 -24.29 -14.66
N THR A 416 21.34 -22.98 -14.46
CA THR A 416 21.03 -21.95 -15.46
C THR A 416 21.95 -22.16 -16.67
N PRO A 417 21.41 -22.22 -17.89
CA PRO A 417 22.25 -22.38 -19.07
C PRO A 417 23.15 -21.16 -19.26
N GLY A 418 24.43 -21.40 -19.55
CA GLY A 418 25.28 -20.42 -20.22
C GLY A 418 25.11 -20.53 -21.74
N ASP A 419 26.18 -20.27 -22.49
CA ASP A 419 26.24 -20.55 -23.94
C ASP A 419 26.12 -22.05 -24.28
N ARG A 420 26.13 -22.92 -23.26
CA ARG A 420 25.99 -24.39 -23.37
C ARG A 420 25.08 -24.94 -22.28
N LEU A 421 24.23 -25.88 -22.66
CA LEU A 421 23.23 -26.57 -21.82
C LEU A 421 23.80 -27.84 -21.17
N GLU A 422 24.97 -27.74 -20.53
CA GLU A 422 25.77 -28.91 -20.13
C GLU A 422 25.11 -29.77 -19.06
N GLN A 423 24.28 -29.18 -18.18
CA GLN A 423 23.56 -29.89 -17.12
C GLN A 423 22.30 -30.62 -17.61
N TRP A 424 21.91 -30.40 -18.86
CA TRP A 424 20.66 -30.87 -19.44
C TRP A 424 20.91 -31.85 -20.60
N ALA A 425 19.97 -32.76 -20.80
CA ALA A 425 19.91 -33.71 -21.90
C ALA A 425 18.45 -33.89 -22.32
N SER A 426 18.22 -34.44 -23.51
CA SER A 426 16.89 -35.00 -23.84
C SER A 426 16.52 -36.10 -22.85
N GLN A 427 15.23 -36.46 -22.80
CA GLN A 427 14.71 -37.54 -21.97
C GLN A 427 15.57 -38.82 -22.05
N ASP A 428 15.92 -39.26 -23.27
CA ASP A 428 16.73 -40.46 -23.54
C ASP A 428 18.24 -40.30 -23.23
N GLY A 429 18.69 -39.11 -22.83
CA GLY A 429 20.08 -38.80 -22.50
C GLY A 429 20.94 -38.28 -23.65
N GLY A 430 20.38 -38.18 -24.85
CA GLY A 430 21.00 -37.55 -26.00
C GLY A 430 21.08 -36.02 -25.94
N PRO A 431 21.40 -35.37 -27.07
CA PRO A 431 21.30 -33.93 -27.22
C PRO A 431 19.86 -33.44 -26.98
N TYR A 432 19.68 -32.34 -26.27
CA TYR A 432 18.35 -31.77 -26.05
C TYR A 432 17.70 -31.36 -27.38
N PRO A 433 16.36 -31.47 -27.50
CA PRO A 433 15.65 -31.12 -28.73
C PRO A 433 15.86 -29.65 -29.12
N SER A 434 15.91 -29.33 -30.42
CA SER A 434 16.14 -27.97 -30.91
C SER A 434 15.01 -26.96 -30.60
N GLY A 435 13.87 -27.45 -30.08
CA GLY A 435 12.85 -26.61 -29.45
C GLY A 435 13.34 -25.95 -28.16
N TRP A 436 14.30 -26.56 -27.47
CA TRP A 436 14.99 -26.01 -26.31
C TRP A 436 16.27 -25.27 -26.72
N TYR A 437 16.43 -24.03 -26.27
CA TYR A 437 17.60 -23.22 -26.56
C TYR A 437 17.93 -22.26 -25.42
N ALA A 438 19.20 -21.91 -25.31
CA ALA A 438 19.67 -20.90 -24.37
C ALA A 438 19.81 -19.55 -25.09
N GLU A 439 19.27 -18.49 -24.51
CA GLU A 439 19.41 -17.13 -25.04
C GLU A 439 19.44 -16.14 -23.87
N LYS A 440 20.49 -15.30 -23.79
CA LYS A 440 20.62 -14.23 -22.78
C LYS A 440 20.44 -14.72 -21.33
N GLY A 441 20.96 -15.90 -21.00
CA GLY A 441 20.85 -16.50 -19.66
C GLY A 441 19.49 -17.12 -19.35
N GLU A 442 18.61 -17.24 -20.34
CA GLU A 442 17.31 -17.91 -20.23
C GLU A 442 17.34 -19.24 -20.98
N LEU A 443 16.78 -20.29 -20.39
CA LEU A 443 16.40 -21.53 -21.06
C LEU A 443 14.99 -21.38 -21.62
N LYS A 444 14.83 -21.46 -22.93
CA LYS A 444 13.54 -21.25 -23.58
C LYS A 444 13.11 -22.50 -24.33
N PHE A 445 11.81 -22.72 -24.36
CA PHE A 445 11.17 -23.65 -25.27
C PHE A 445 10.35 -22.90 -26.31
N ARG A 446 10.40 -23.37 -27.56
CA ARG A 446 9.55 -22.89 -28.66
C ARG A 446 9.03 -24.08 -29.49
N PRO A 447 7.76 -24.04 -29.93
CA PRO A 447 7.13 -25.16 -30.62
C PRO A 447 7.65 -25.40 -32.04
N GLU A 448 8.35 -24.44 -32.66
CA GLU A 448 8.86 -24.56 -34.03
C GLU A 448 10.09 -25.49 -34.15
N GLY A 449 10.73 -25.84 -33.03
CA GLY A 449 11.85 -26.77 -33.00
C GLY A 449 11.44 -28.23 -32.72
N ALA A 450 12.42 -29.13 -32.67
CA ALA A 450 12.18 -30.50 -32.25
C ALA A 450 11.62 -30.54 -30.82
N ARG A 451 10.61 -31.37 -30.60
CA ARG A 451 9.86 -31.48 -29.35
C ARG A 451 10.44 -32.53 -28.40
N GLY A 452 10.05 -32.43 -27.14
CA GLY A 452 10.36 -33.39 -26.08
C GLY A 452 10.85 -32.74 -24.79
N ASP A 453 10.61 -33.44 -23.69
CA ASP A 453 11.08 -33.04 -22.38
C ASP A 453 12.61 -33.09 -22.30
N ILE A 454 13.17 -32.20 -21.47
CA ILE A 454 14.58 -32.23 -21.11
C ILE A 454 14.73 -32.56 -19.64
N ARG A 455 15.80 -33.29 -19.31
CA ARG A 455 16.10 -33.69 -17.95
C ARG A 455 17.51 -33.31 -17.55
N THR A 456 17.74 -33.28 -16.25
CA THR A 456 19.08 -33.16 -15.69
C THR A 456 19.92 -34.39 -16.04
N ARG A 457 21.22 -34.20 -16.18
CA ARG A 457 22.16 -35.33 -16.32
C ARG A 457 22.29 -36.14 -15.04
N ALA A 458 22.26 -35.47 -13.89
CA ALA A 458 22.31 -36.10 -12.58
C ALA A 458 20.92 -36.40 -12.01
N MET A 459 20.83 -37.46 -11.21
CA MET A 459 19.67 -37.74 -10.35
C MET A 459 19.85 -37.08 -8.97
N TYR A 460 18.73 -36.76 -8.33
CA TYR A 460 18.65 -36.08 -7.04
C TYR A 460 17.69 -36.81 -6.11
N GLY A 461 18.14 -37.06 -4.87
CA GLY A 461 17.34 -37.60 -3.78
C GLY A 461 16.62 -36.50 -3.02
N ASP A 462 17.20 -36.07 -1.89
CA ASP A 462 16.73 -34.90 -1.15
C ASP A 462 17.38 -33.62 -1.71
N PHE A 463 16.57 -32.60 -1.98
CA PHE A 463 17.04 -31.39 -2.66
C PHE A 463 16.24 -30.12 -2.31
N ASP A 464 16.86 -28.97 -2.52
CA ASP A 464 16.25 -27.63 -2.63
C ASP A 464 16.51 -27.12 -4.05
N PHE A 465 15.49 -27.17 -4.90
CA PHE A 465 15.56 -26.70 -6.30
C PHE A 465 14.84 -25.36 -6.41
N ARG A 466 15.52 -24.36 -6.98
CA ARG A 466 15.00 -23.00 -7.16
C ARG A 466 15.16 -22.59 -8.61
N PHE A 467 14.15 -21.93 -9.14
CA PHE A 467 14.09 -21.52 -10.54
C PHE A 467 13.18 -20.32 -10.70
N GLU A 468 13.33 -19.60 -11.80
CA GLU A 468 12.36 -18.62 -12.26
C GLU A 468 11.74 -19.07 -13.57
N TRP A 469 10.45 -18.78 -13.76
CA TRP A 469 9.71 -19.16 -14.95
C TRP A 469 8.82 -18.01 -15.44
N ARG A 470 8.68 -17.89 -16.75
CA ARG A 470 7.80 -16.95 -17.44
C ARG A 470 7.11 -17.69 -18.57
N VAL A 471 5.80 -17.51 -18.67
CA VAL A 471 4.96 -18.12 -19.70
C VAL A 471 4.27 -17.08 -20.56
N GLY A 472 3.95 -17.46 -21.81
CA GLY A 472 3.05 -16.72 -22.69
C GLY A 472 1.57 -16.92 -22.36
N ASP A 473 0.70 -16.32 -23.16
CA ASP A 473 -0.75 -16.50 -23.04
C ASP A 473 -1.11 -17.98 -23.28
N ALA A 474 -1.97 -18.55 -22.44
CA ALA A 474 -2.42 -19.95 -22.54
C ALA A 474 -1.32 -21.02 -22.46
N ALA A 475 -0.11 -20.69 -21.98
CA ALA A 475 0.98 -21.65 -22.01
C ALA A 475 0.95 -22.66 -20.85
N ASN A 476 1.27 -23.91 -21.15
CA ASN A 476 1.41 -25.02 -20.23
C ASN A 476 2.84 -25.61 -20.27
N SER A 477 3.38 -25.96 -19.11
CA SER A 477 4.64 -26.66 -18.92
C SER A 477 4.68 -27.22 -17.49
N GLY A 478 5.79 -27.79 -17.06
CA GLY A 478 5.91 -28.35 -15.72
C GLY A 478 7.36 -28.61 -15.33
N VAL A 479 7.62 -28.62 -14.03
CA VAL A 479 8.87 -29.12 -13.44
C VAL A 479 8.56 -30.44 -12.76
N ILE A 480 8.97 -31.53 -13.40
CA ILE A 480 8.79 -32.89 -12.88
C ILE A 480 10.08 -33.28 -12.14
N TYR A 481 9.97 -33.98 -11.03
CA TYR A 481 11.13 -34.33 -10.21
C TYR A 481 11.05 -35.76 -9.68
N ARG A 482 12.22 -36.30 -9.29
CA ARG A 482 12.39 -37.72 -8.92
C ARG A 482 11.83 -38.69 -9.98
N SER A 483 11.78 -38.26 -11.24
CA SER A 483 11.41 -39.11 -12.36
C SER A 483 12.58 -40.02 -12.72
N TRP A 484 12.37 -41.33 -12.74
CA TRP A 484 13.48 -42.30 -12.76
C TRP A 484 13.45 -43.24 -13.97
N ASP A 485 12.28 -43.49 -14.55
CA ASP A 485 12.14 -44.30 -15.77
C ASP A 485 11.94 -43.41 -16.99
N MET A 486 13.01 -43.20 -17.75
CA MET A 486 13.01 -42.39 -18.98
C MET A 486 12.53 -43.16 -20.22
N THR A 487 12.23 -44.47 -20.10
CA THR A 487 11.63 -45.26 -21.20
C THR A 487 10.14 -45.01 -21.36
N ARG A 488 9.54 -44.31 -20.39
CA ARG A 488 8.14 -43.89 -20.34
C ARG A 488 8.05 -42.37 -20.33
N PRO A 489 6.89 -41.76 -20.58
CA PRO A 489 6.70 -40.33 -20.38
C PRO A 489 7.17 -39.89 -18.99
N THR A 490 7.86 -38.76 -18.88
CA THR A 490 8.55 -38.33 -17.65
C THR A 490 7.62 -38.19 -16.43
N TRP A 491 6.36 -37.80 -16.66
CA TRP A 491 5.31 -37.70 -15.64
C TRP A 491 4.76 -39.07 -15.17
N ASN A 492 5.15 -40.19 -15.80
CA ASN A 492 4.71 -41.52 -15.40
C ASN A 492 5.28 -41.95 -14.05
N THR A 493 6.47 -41.44 -13.69
CA THR A 493 7.15 -41.81 -12.44
C THR A 493 7.42 -40.66 -11.48
N GLY A 494 7.49 -39.41 -11.96
CA GLY A 494 7.79 -38.24 -11.12
C GLY A 494 6.56 -37.39 -10.77
N PRO A 495 6.45 -36.86 -9.55
CA PRO A 495 5.55 -35.75 -9.24
C PRO A 495 5.89 -34.47 -10.02
N GLU A 496 4.91 -33.58 -10.19
CA GLU A 496 5.00 -32.41 -11.06
C GLU A 496 4.60 -31.12 -10.33
N TYR A 497 5.50 -30.14 -10.30
CA TYR A 497 5.18 -28.75 -10.05
C TYR A 497 4.62 -28.15 -11.34
N GLN A 498 3.36 -27.74 -11.31
CA GLN A 498 2.67 -27.26 -12.51
C GLN A 498 3.12 -25.84 -12.92
N ILE A 499 3.30 -25.58 -14.21
CA ILE A 499 3.55 -24.25 -14.78
C ILE A 499 2.45 -23.92 -15.78
N LEU A 500 1.64 -22.90 -15.49
CA LEU A 500 0.42 -22.62 -16.25
C LEU A 500 0.02 -21.13 -16.24
N ASP A 501 -0.65 -20.68 -17.29
CA ASP A 501 -1.53 -19.51 -17.23
C ASP A 501 -2.93 -19.87 -16.67
N ASP A 502 -3.07 -19.78 -15.35
CA ASP A 502 -4.30 -20.13 -14.62
C ASP A 502 -5.58 -19.43 -15.13
N ARG A 503 -5.45 -18.22 -15.69
CA ARG A 503 -6.61 -17.37 -16.02
C ARG A 503 -7.46 -17.98 -17.11
N ARG A 504 -6.82 -18.63 -18.08
CA ARG A 504 -7.48 -19.14 -19.27
C ARG A 504 -7.94 -20.58 -19.13
N TYR A 505 -7.19 -21.40 -18.41
CA TYR A 505 -7.52 -22.83 -18.28
C TYR A 505 -8.69 -23.12 -17.32
N PHE A 506 -8.85 -22.30 -16.28
CA PHE A 506 -9.87 -22.55 -15.24
C PHE A 506 -10.72 -21.32 -14.92
N GLU A 507 -10.78 -20.34 -15.83
CA GLU A 507 -11.47 -19.06 -15.60
C GLU A 507 -11.01 -18.39 -14.29
N GLY A 508 -9.75 -18.60 -13.93
CA GLY A 508 -9.20 -18.10 -12.68
C GLY A 508 -9.64 -18.85 -11.42
N LYS A 509 -10.29 -20.02 -11.50
CA LYS A 509 -10.50 -20.91 -10.36
C LYS A 509 -9.21 -21.63 -9.98
N LEU A 510 -8.99 -21.81 -8.68
CA LEU A 510 -7.85 -22.57 -8.17
C LEU A 510 -8.19 -24.05 -8.14
N THR A 511 -7.35 -24.88 -8.77
CA THR A 511 -7.55 -26.33 -8.85
C THR A 511 -6.25 -27.08 -8.62
N LYS A 512 -6.33 -28.41 -8.56
CA LYS A 512 -5.15 -29.31 -8.54
C LYS A 512 -4.31 -29.27 -9.82
N ASN A 513 -4.73 -28.50 -10.83
CA ASN A 513 -4.02 -28.31 -12.10
C ASN A 513 -3.55 -26.86 -12.28
N SER A 514 -3.73 -25.99 -11.27
CA SER A 514 -3.24 -24.60 -11.31
C SER A 514 -1.72 -24.52 -11.11
N ALA A 515 -1.12 -23.42 -11.55
CA ALA A 515 0.31 -23.16 -11.41
C ALA A 515 0.78 -23.34 -9.95
N GLY A 516 1.87 -24.10 -9.79
CA GLY A 516 2.47 -24.45 -8.51
C GLY A 516 1.80 -25.59 -7.74
N SER A 517 0.71 -26.17 -8.25
CA SER A 517 0.13 -27.38 -7.68
C SER A 517 1.12 -28.55 -7.69
N ASN A 518 0.85 -29.57 -6.86
CA ASN A 518 1.30 -30.92 -7.16
C ASN A 518 0.26 -31.52 -8.11
N TYR A 519 0.59 -31.54 -9.41
CA TYR A 519 -0.37 -31.74 -10.49
C TYR A 519 -1.32 -32.91 -10.22
N ASP A 520 -2.63 -32.64 -10.31
CA ASP A 520 -3.72 -33.61 -10.14
C ASP A 520 -3.83 -34.31 -8.76
N LEU A 521 -3.02 -33.89 -7.78
CA LEU A 521 -3.06 -34.39 -6.40
C LEU A 521 -3.39 -33.30 -5.36
N GLU A 522 -2.60 -32.23 -5.30
CA GLU A 522 -2.73 -31.19 -4.27
C GLU A 522 -2.76 -29.80 -4.92
N ALA A 523 -3.86 -29.07 -4.70
CA ALA A 523 -4.03 -27.70 -5.18
C ALA A 523 -3.19 -26.72 -4.35
N PRO A 524 -2.79 -25.57 -4.93
CA PRO A 524 -2.19 -24.50 -4.15
C PRO A 524 -3.19 -23.97 -3.09
N ALA A 525 -2.70 -23.56 -1.93
CA ALA A 525 -3.54 -22.97 -0.88
C ALA A 525 -4.15 -21.62 -1.28
N PHE A 526 -3.48 -20.87 -2.16
CA PHE A 526 -3.91 -19.59 -2.71
C PHE A 526 -3.15 -19.27 -4.01
N ARG A 527 -3.67 -18.31 -4.79
CA ARG A 527 -3.00 -17.85 -6.02
C ARG A 527 -1.82 -16.96 -5.65
N ALA A 528 -0.63 -17.34 -6.11
CA ALA A 528 0.58 -16.52 -5.97
C ALA A 528 1.21 -16.15 -7.32
N THR A 529 0.59 -16.46 -8.46
CA THR A 529 1.12 -16.18 -9.80
C THR A 529 1.14 -14.69 -10.13
N LYS A 530 2.23 -14.21 -10.75
CA LYS A 530 2.28 -12.92 -11.46
C LYS A 530 1.60 -13.05 -12.84
N PRO A 531 1.14 -11.95 -13.45
CA PRO A 531 0.53 -11.97 -14.79
C PRO A 531 1.45 -12.58 -15.87
N VAL A 532 0.85 -13.10 -16.95
CA VAL A 532 1.57 -13.56 -18.15
C VAL A 532 2.61 -12.55 -18.61
N GLY A 533 3.78 -13.04 -19.04
CA GLY A 533 4.91 -12.22 -19.43
C GLY A 533 5.77 -11.69 -18.27
N LYS A 534 5.38 -11.90 -17.00
CA LYS A 534 6.21 -11.60 -15.83
C LYS A 534 6.89 -12.86 -15.28
N TRP A 535 8.05 -12.67 -14.65
CA TRP A 535 8.83 -13.74 -14.04
C TRP A 535 8.26 -14.15 -12.67
N ASN A 536 7.98 -15.44 -12.51
CA ASN A 536 7.62 -16.07 -11.26
C ASN A 536 8.83 -16.81 -10.67
N GLN A 537 8.98 -16.80 -9.34
CA GLN A 537 10.00 -17.58 -8.63
C GLN A 537 9.38 -18.88 -8.12
N GLY A 538 9.84 -20.02 -8.63
CA GLY A 538 9.46 -21.35 -8.16
C GLY A 538 10.54 -21.97 -7.26
N ARG A 539 10.11 -22.73 -6.25
CA ARG A 539 11.02 -23.55 -5.43
C ARG A 539 10.36 -24.84 -4.98
N ILE A 540 11.11 -25.93 -5.06
CA ILE A 540 10.70 -27.28 -4.65
C ILE A 540 11.70 -27.76 -3.60
N VAL A 541 11.21 -28.10 -2.42
CA VAL A 541 12.02 -28.70 -1.35
C VAL A 541 11.52 -30.11 -1.11
N ALA A 542 12.36 -31.11 -1.37
CA ALA A 542 12.05 -32.52 -1.12
C ALA A 542 13.02 -33.08 -0.07
N ARG A 543 12.50 -33.54 1.08
CA ARG A 543 13.27 -34.17 2.16
C ARG A 543 12.60 -35.44 2.65
N GLY A 544 13.22 -36.60 2.41
CA GLY A 544 12.59 -37.90 2.57
C GLY A 544 11.29 -37.95 1.76
N ASN A 545 10.16 -38.16 2.43
CA ASN A 545 8.84 -38.18 1.80
C ASN A 545 8.12 -36.81 1.83
N LYS A 546 8.64 -35.82 2.57
CA LYS A 546 8.01 -34.51 2.69
C LYS A 546 8.42 -33.62 1.52
N VAL A 547 7.45 -32.98 0.90
CA VAL A 547 7.65 -32.10 -0.25
C VAL A 547 6.90 -30.79 -0.05
N GLU A 548 7.57 -29.68 -0.34
CA GLU A 548 7.01 -28.34 -0.33
C GLU A 548 7.16 -27.69 -1.71
N HIS A 549 6.10 -27.04 -2.20
CA HIS A 549 6.20 -26.12 -3.32
C HIS A 549 6.03 -24.68 -2.83
N TRP A 550 6.91 -23.83 -3.33
CA TRP A 550 6.93 -22.41 -3.06
C TRP A 550 6.80 -21.64 -4.39
N LEU A 551 5.98 -20.60 -4.40
CA LEU A 551 5.78 -19.70 -5.53
C LEU A 551 5.84 -18.26 -5.05
N ASN A 552 6.75 -17.46 -5.62
CA ASN A 552 6.97 -16.05 -5.30
C ASN A 552 7.15 -15.78 -3.80
N GLY A 553 7.91 -16.64 -3.12
CA GLY A 553 8.19 -16.53 -1.69
C GLY A 553 7.16 -17.18 -0.76
N TYR A 554 6.04 -17.68 -1.30
CA TYR A 554 4.96 -18.29 -0.52
C TYR A 554 4.98 -19.81 -0.60
N LYS A 555 4.89 -20.51 0.54
CA LYS A 555 4.62 -21.95 0.55
C LYS A 555 3.16 -22.17 0.16
N ILE A 556 2.94 -22.71 -1.03
CA ILE A 556 1.60 -22.88 -1.61
C ILE A 556 1.12 -24.32 -1.57
N VAL A 557 2.03 -25.30 -1.49
CA VAL A 557 1.72 -26.73 -1.38
C VAL A 557 2.67 -27.38 -0.37
N GLU A 558 2.15 -28.28 0.44
CA GLU A 558 2.91 -29.16 1.33
C GLU A 558 2.22 -30.52 1.38
N TYR A 559 2.98 -31.60 1.20
CA TYR A 559 2.46 -32.96 1.29
C TYR A 559 3.53 -33.97 1.69
N GLU A 560 3.09 -35.15 2.11
CA GLU A 560 3.97 -36.27 2.46
C GLU A 560 3.63 -37.50 1.62
N ILE A 561 4.57 -37.92 0.76
CA ILE A 561 4.44 -39.08 -0.12
C ILE A 561 4.20 -40.33 0.73
N GLY A 562 3.14 -41.07 0.41
CA GLY A 562 2.77 -42.31 1.09
C GLY A 562 1.97 -42.11 2.39
N SER A 563 1.69 -40.87 2.82
CA SER A 563 0.74 -40.59 3.90
C SER A 563 -0.69 -41.04 3.53
N PRO A 564 -1.59 -41.26 4.50
CA PRO A 564 -2.98 -41.65 4.20
C PRO A 564 -3.69 -40.68 3.25
N LYS A 565 -3.59 -39.36 3.49
CA LYS A 565 -4.14 -38.31 2.62
C LYS A 565 -3.58 -38.42 1.19
N TRP A 566 -2.27 -38.57 1.07
CA TRP A 566 -1.62 -38.67 -0.24
C TRP A 566 -2.06 -39.93 -1.02
N ARG A 567 -2.23 -41.07 -0.33
CA ARG A 567 -2.72 -42.31 -0.96
C ARG A 567 -4.15 -42.18 -1.47
N GLU A 568 -5.00 -41.50 -0.71
CA GLU A 568 -6.37 -41.18 -1.13
C GLU A 568 -6.37 -40.29 -2.38
N GLN A 569 -5.58 -39.22 -2.37
CA GLN A 569 -5.42 -38.34 -3.52
C GLN A 569 -4.87 -39.07 -4.75
N LEU A 570 -3.87 -39.94 -4.57
CA LEU A 570 -3.31 -40.75 -5.65
C LEU A 570 -4.38 -41.66 -6.26
N ALA A 571 -5.17 -42.36 -5.43
CA ALA A 571 -6.24 -43.25 -5.89
C ALA A 571 -7.33 -42.50 -6.67
N ALA A 572 -7.54 -41.22 -6.38
CA ALA A 572 -8.48 -40.33 -7.06
C ALA A 572 -7.87 -39.56 -8.26
N SER A 573 -6.57 -39.72 -8.52
CA SER A 573 -5.84 -39.02 -9.59
C SER A 573 -5.73 -39.85 -10.88
N LYS A 574 -5.25 -39.22 -11.96
CA LYS A 574 -4.87 -39.88 -13.22
C LYS A 574 -3.74 -40.90 -13.04
N PHE A 575 -3.01 -40.85 -11.93
CA PHE A 575 -1.83 -41.69 -11.67
C PHE A 575 -2.15 -42.99 -10.92
N LYS A 576 -3.41 -43.25 -10.55
CA LYS A 576 -3.83 -44.42 -9.75
C LYS A 576 -3.36 -45.78 -10.30
N ASP A 577 -3.25 -45.90 -11.63
CA ASP A 577 -2.85 -47.13 -12.34
C ASP A 577 -1.36 -47.13 -12.75
N MET A 578 -0.56 -46.21 -12.19
CA MET A 578 0.88 -46.06 -12.48
C MET A 578 1.73 -46.55 -11.30
N PRO A 579 2.08 -47.85 -11.23
CA PRO A 579 2.75 -48.43 -10.07
C PRO A 579 4.15 -47.86 -9.78
N GLY A 580 4.76 -47.17 -10.75
CA GLY A 580 6.06 -46.50 -10.60
C GLY A 580 5.98 -45.05 -10.13
N TYR A 581 4.78 -44.48 -9.95
CA TYR A 581 4.60 -43.07 -9.62
C TYR A 581 5.04 -42.74 -8.19
N ALA A 582 5.97 -41.80 -8.06
CA ALA A 582 6.51 -41.27 -6.80
C ALA A 582 7.11 -42.35 -5.86
N THR A 583 7.54 -43.49 -6.38
CA THR A 583 8.10 -44.59 -5.58
C THR A 583 9.61 -44.47 -5.37
N ALA A 584 10.32 -43.81 -6.29
CA ALA A 584 11.78 -43.69 -6.21
C ALA A 584 12.21 -42.64 -5.19
N LYS A 585 13.29 -42.96 -4.46
CA LYS A 585 13.93 -42.03 -3.52
C LYS A 585 14.80 -40.98 -4.20
N GLN A 586 15.24 -41.24 -5.44
CA GLN A 586 15.98 -40.31 -6.28
C GLN A 586 15.55 -40.44 -7.74
N GLY A 587 15.72 -39.37 -8.51
CA GLY A 587 15.48 -39.35 -9.95
C GLY A 587 15.88 -38.01 -10.57
N TYR A 588 15.61 -37.84 -11.85
CA TYR A 588 15.92 -36.60 -12.58
C TYR A 588 14.97 -35.45 -12.22
N ILE A 589 15.47 -34.23 -12.38
CA ILE A 589 14.61 -33.04 -12.55
C ILE A 589 14.38 -32.87 -14.04
N VAL A 590 13.16 -32.54 -14.44
CA VAL A 590 12.70 -32.49 -15.83
C VAL A 590 11.96 -31.18 -16.05
N LEU A 591 12.23 -30.53 -17.18
CA LEU A 591 11.41 -29.43 -17.68
C LEU A 591 10.57 -29.97 -18.84
N GLN A 592 9.25 -29.85 -18.69
CA GLN A 592 8.29 -30.44 -19.62
C GLN A 592 8.07 -29.56 -20.84
N ASP A 593 8.07 -30.18 -22.02
CA ASP A 593 7.49 -29.62 -23.24
C ASP A 593 6.01 -30.03 -23.32
N HIS A 594 5.11 -29.05 -23.21
CA HIS A 594 3.69 -29.24 -23.49
C HIS A 594 3.22 -28.51 -24.77
N GLY A 595 4.15 -27.97 -25.56
CA GLY A 595 3.88 -27.36 -26.87
C GLY A 595 3.73 -25.85 -26.84
N ASP A 596 3.87 -25.24 -25.67
CA ASP A 596 3.69 -23.80 -25.49
C ASP A 596 4.99 -23.09 -25.10
N PRO A 597 5.22 -21.84 -25.57
CA PRO A 597 6.41 -21.08 -25.20
C PRO A 597 6.53 -20.88 -23.68
N VAL A 598 7.66 -21.31 -23.13
CA VAL A 598 8.04 -21.11 -21.73
C VAL A 598 9.50 -20.68 -21.65
N SER A 599 9.82 -19.79 -20.71
CA SER A 599 11.18 -19.37 -20.40
C SER A 599 11.49 -19.69 -18.95
N TYR A 600 12.68 -20.22 -18.69
CA TYR A 600 13.24 -20.46 -17.38
C TYR A 600 14.54 -19.69 -17.22
N ARG A 601 14.86 -19.26 -16.01
CA ARG A 601 16.17 -18.73 -15.64
C ARG A 601 16.45 -19.00 -14.18
N ASN A 602 17.65 -18.64 -13.73
CA ASN A 602 18.02 -18.69 -12.31
C ASN A 602 17.84 -20.09 -11.68
N LEU A 603 17.99 -21.14 -12.50
CA LEU A 603 17.84 -22.53 -12.10
C LEU A 603 19.04 -22.94 -11.26
N ARG A 604 18.81 -23.45 -10.06
CA ARG A 604 19.87 -23.89 -9.14
C ARG A 604 19.36 -24.94 -8.19
N ILE A 605 20.22 -25.89 -7.85
CA ILE A 605 19.86 -27.01 -6.98
C ILE A 605 20.91 -27.20 -5.90
N LYS A 606 20.44 -27.51 -4.69
CA LYS A 606 21.27 -27.96 -3.58
C LYS A 606 20.83 -29.37 -3.18
N ARG A 607 21.78 -30.29 -3.07
CA ARG A 607 21.58 -31.59 -2.42
C ARG A 607 21.43 -31.41 -0.91
N LEU A 608 20.50 -32.14 -0.30
CA LEU A 608 20.20 -32.09 1.14
C LEU A 608 20.56 -33.39 1.87
N ASP A 609 21.00 -34.40 1.11
CA ASP A 609 21.43 -35.72 1.57
C ASP A 609 22.93 -35.82 1.89
#